data_AF-A0A954NES5-F1
#
_entry.id   AF-A0A954NES5-F1
#
_cell.length_a   1.000
_cell.length_b   1.000
_cell.length_c   1.000
_cell.angle_alpha   90.00
_cell.angle_beta   90.00
_cell.angle_gamma   90.00
#
_symmetry.space_group_name_H-M   'P 1'
#
loop_
_entity.id
_entity.type
_entity.pdbx_description
1 polymer ?
#
loop_
_entity_poly.entity_id
_entity_poly.type
_entity_poly.pdbx_seq_one_letter_code
_entity_poly.pdbx_strand_id
1 'polypeptide(L)'
;MQTSQDDTPTPVGSAMPGESLASGTSASSGTSSNAHRQRATARVEQIQRRLGPTCAQAWRNLRVWFPGLANPEFRDCEVVYGAREARQVSEWQITLPERCWRCDASDRLVHRELRRTVRSFEYPLHIFGAGAGAAVLLLLFALWVSSWFTAGMALATAAATAGALWLKSWPEEVRVAVWSCDEHKDEPPTVEAVVDDAELHLLLPNRRIAQYARDALKQSRTSRRAYDTDAPPGAPASSRSVPLADETPSRPSSTDVPGSERYVSPHGGRRTAVPDLPPIEIDDGPLLADESSSDTAPATSADEQTPASEPPQGESDAADASRRST
;
A
#
# COMPACT_ATOMS: atom_id res chain seq x y z
N MET A 1 43.10 2.80 -26.44
CA MET A 1 42.61 4.03 -27.10
C MET A 1 42.03 4.92 -26.02
N GLN A 2 42.78 5.94 -25.63
CA GLN A 2 42.41 6.96 -24.65
C GLN A 2 41.78 8.12 -25.41
N THR A 3 40.58 8.55 -25.01
CA THR A 3 39.96 9.78 -25.52
C THR A 3 39.51 10.63 -24.35
N SER A 4 40.31 11.67 -24.16
CA SER A 4 40.01 13.05 -23.75
C SER A 4 38.96 13.32 -22.66
N GLN A 5 39.51 13.88 -21.57
CA GLN A 5 38.88 14.84 -20.67
C GLN A 5 38.25 16.00 -21.45
N ASP A 6 36.99 16.33 -21.12
CA ASP A 6 36.36 17.61 -21.45
C ASP A 6 36.25 18.45 -20.17
N ASP A 7 36.95 19.57 -20.18
CA ASP A 7 36.93 20.62 -19.14
C ASP A 7 35.61 21.40 -19.20
N THR A 8 34.91 21.50 -18.07
CA THR A 8 33.73 22.36 -17.93
C THR A 8 34.13 23.67 -17.26
N PRO A 9 33.88 24.86 -17.86
CA PRO A 9 34.24 26.14 -17.27
C PRO A 9 33.24 26.59 -16.19
N THR A 10 33.79 26.99 -15.04
CA THR A 10 33.11 27.62 -13.92
C THR A 10 32.62 29.04 -14.28
N PRO A 11 31.35 29.42 -14.03
CA PRO A 11 30.93 30.81 -14.16
C PRO A 11 31.37 31.63 -12.94
N VAL A 12 32.23 32.61 -13.18
CA VAL A 12 32.62 33.66 -12.23
C VAL A 12 31.46 34.67 -12.14
N GLY A 13 30.66 34.54 -11.08
CA GLY A 13 29.60 35.50 -10.76
C GLY A 13 30.16 36.70 -10.01
N SER A 14 30.13 37.87 -10.66
CA SER A 14 30.49 39.18 -10.10
C SER A 14 29.67 39.53 -8.85
N ALA A 15 30.37 39.78 -7.75
CA ALA A 15 29.83 40.44 -6.57
C ALA A 15 29.79 41.97 -6.81
N MET A 16 28.62 42.57 -6.64
CA MET A 16 28.44 44.02 -6.49
C MET A 16 28.01 44.31 -5.05
N PRO A 17 28.70 45.20 -4.31
CA PRO A 17 28.24 45.68 -3.02
C PRO A 17 27.26 46.85 -3.23
N GLY A 18 25.98 46.58 -3.02
CA GLY A 18 24.94 47.61 -2.95
C GLY A 18 24.53 47.82 -1.50
N GLU A 19 25.18 48.76 -0.82
CA GLU A 19 24.65 49.38 0.40
C GLU A 19 23.38 50.14 0.07
N SER A 20 22.28 49.82 0.75
CA SER A 20 21.06 50.64 0.78
C SER A 20 20.51 50.61 2.19
N LEU A 21 20.76 51.72 2.88
CA LEU A 21 20.26 52.09 4.19
C LEU A 21 18.72 52.09 4.27
N ALA A 22 18.24 51.69 5.45
CA ALA A 22 17.04 52.18 6.13
C ALA A 22 15.68 52.09 5.41
N SER A 23 14.88 51.13 5.83
CA SER A 23 13.43 51.33 6.03
C SER A 23 12.96 50.40 7.15
N GLY A 24 12.96 50.93 8.37
CA GLY A 24 12.27 50.31 9.49
C GLY A 24 10.76 50.47 9.30
N THR A 25 10.05 49.39 9.02
CA THR A 25 8.58 49.35 9.10
C THR A 25 8.13 47.90 9.31
N SER A 26 7.51 47.63 10.47
CA SER A 26 6.57 46.53 10.74
C SER A 26 7.09 45.08 10.81
N ALA A 27 7.79 44.73 11.89
CA ALA A 27 8.26 43.38 12.19
C ALA A 27 7.25 42.46 12.94
N SER A 28 5.95 42.77 13.00
CA SER A 28 5.00 42.04 13.88
C SER A 28 3.93 41.18 13.19
N SER A 29 3.83 41.15 11.86
CA SER A 29 2.77 40.41 11.14
C SER A 29 3.21 39.09 10.48
N GLY A 30 4.52 38.80 10.48
CA GLY A 30 5.10 37.66 9.74
C GLY A 30 5.11 36.30 10.46
N THR A 31 4.88 36.27 11.76
CA THR A 31 4.96 35.03 12.57
C THR A 31 3.72 34.14 12.43
N SER A 32 2.53 34.75 12.26
CA SER A 32 1.28 33.99 12.11
C SER A 32 1.19 33.24 10.76
N SER A 33 1.62 33.87 9.67
CA SER A 33 1.55 33.28 8.32
C SER A 33 2.44 32.03 8.16
N ASN A 34 3.64 32.05 8.75
CA ASN A 34 4.56 30.92 8.69
C ASN A 34 4.06 29.70 9.49
N ALA A 35 3.41 29.92 10.64
CA ALA A 35 2.82 28.85 11.43
C ALA A 35 1.66 28.15 10.71
N HIS A 36 0.81 28.90 10.00
CA HIS A 36 -0.26 28.33 9.18
C HIS A 36 0.28 27.48 8.02
N ARG A 37 1.34 27.95 7.34
CA ARG A 37 1.99 27.21 6.26
C ARG A 37 2.63 25.90 6.74
N GLN A 38 3.33 25.95 7.88
CA GLN A 38 3.93 24.75 8.50
C GLN A 38 2.88 23.72 8.91
N ARG A 39 1.73 24.16 9.46
CA ARG A 39 0.62 23.25 9.78
C ARG A 39 0.00 22.63 8.52
N ALA A 40 -0.13 23.40 7.44
CA ALA A 40 -0.64 22.89 6.17
C ALA A 40 0.30 21.84 5.55
N THR A 41 1.62 22.09 5.52
CA THR A 41 2.59 21.12 4.99
C THR A 41 2.63 19.84 5.82
N ALA A 42 2.59 19.94 7.15
CA ALA A 42 2.54 18.76 8.03
C ALA A 42 1.28 17.91 7.79
N ARG A 43 0.11 18.54 7.59
CA ARG A 43 -1.13 17.82 7.24
C ARG A 43 -1.04 17.12 5.90
N VAL A 44 -0.47 17.78 4.88
CA VAL A 44 -0.29 17.18 3.55
C VAL A 44 0.64 15.97 3.63
N GLU A 45 1.76 16.06 4.35
CA GLU A 45 2.65 14.92 4.55
C GLU A 45 1.97 13.77 5.28
N GLN A 46 1.16 14.06 6.31
CA GLN A 46 0.40 13.05 7.03
C GLN A 46 -0.62 12.34 6.12
N ILE A 47 -1.35 13.12 5.30
CA ILE A 47 -2.29 12.58 4.31
C ILE A 47 -1.54 11.74 3.27
N GLN A 48 -0.39 12.20 2.78
CA GLN A 48 0.41 11.47 1.80
C GLN A 48 0.96 10.16 2.37
N ARG A 49 1.39 10.13 3.64
CA ARG A 49 1.82 8.89 4.31
C ARG A 49 0.68 7.90 4.48
N ARG A 50 -0.53 8.39 4.80
CA ARG A 50 -1.74 7.55 4.98
C ARG A 50 -2.30 7.02 3.65
N LEU A 51 -2.39 7.89 2.65
CA LEU A 51 -3.00 7.55 1.35
C LEU A 51 -2.00 6.98 0.35
N GLY A 52 -0.70 7.21 0.53
CA GLY A 52 0.36 6.77 -0.37
C GLY A 52 0.25 5.27 -0.73
N PRO A 53 0.15 4.36 0.23
CA PRO A 53 0.01 2.92 -0.04
C PRO A 53 -1.26 2.59 -0.83
N THR A 54 -2.38 3.22 -0.49
CA THR A 54 -3.68 3.00 -1.15
C THR A 54 -3.69 3.54 -2.57
N CYS A 55 -3.15 4.74 -2.79
CA CYS A 55 -2.98 5.33 -4.10
C CYS A 55 -2.03 4.51 -4.97
N ALA A 56 -0.92 4.02 -4.40
CA ALA A 56 -0.01 3.12 -5.10
C ALA A 56 -0.71 1.82 -5.51
N GLN A 57 -1.50 1.21 -4.62
CA GLN A 57 -2.28 0.01 -4.96
C GLN A 57 -3.34 0.30 -6.03
N ALA A 58 -4.09 1.39 -5.92
CA ALA A 58 -5.09 1.78 -6.91
C ALA A 58 -4.45 2.02 -8.29
N TRP A 59 -3.27 2.64 -8.31
CA TRP A 59 -2.50 2.84 -9.53
C TRP A 59 -2.00 1.53 -10.14
N ARG A 60 -1.57 0.57 -9.32
CA ARG A 60 -1.19 -0.78 -9.78
C ARG A 60 -2.39 -1.52 -10.38
N ASN A 61 -3.54 -1.49 -9.69
CA ASN A 61 -4.77 -2.05 -10.20
C ASN A 61 -5.14 -1.45 -11.56
N LEU A 62 -5.08 -0.12 -11.70
CA LEU A 62 -5.35 0.56 -12.97
C LEU A 62 -4.40 0.11 -14.10
N ARG A 63 -3.12 -0.11 -13.82
CA ARG A 63 -2.15 -0.60 -14.82
C ARG A 63 -2.44 -2.02 -15.28
N VAL A 64 -2.91 -2.88 -14.37
CA VAL A 64 -3.32 -4.25 -14.70
C VAL A 64 -4.59 -4.22 -15.55
N TRP A 65 -5.60 -3.45 -15.14
CA TRP A 65 -6.87 -3.34 -15.86
C TRP A 65 -6.73 -2.68 -17.24
N PHE A 66 -5.83 -1.69 -17.36
CA PHE A 66 -5.57 -0.97 -18.60
C PHE A 66 -4.11 -1.14 -19.01
N PRO A 67 -3.78 -2.19 -19.80
CA PRO A 67 -2.40 -2.47 -20.19
C PRO A 67 -1.71 -1.32 -20.92
N GLY A 68 -2.45 -0.40 -21.55
CA GLY A 68 -1.91 0.81 -22.18
C GLY A 68 -1.26 1.79 -21.19
N LEU A 69 -1.61 1.72 -19.89
CA LEU A 69 -1.00 2.51 -18.82
C LEU A 69 0.25 1.86 -18.21
N ALA A 70 0.52 0.58 -18.55
CA ALA A 70 1.66 -0.15 -18.02
C ALA A 70 2.93 0.19 -18.79
N ASN A 71 3.91 0.78 -18.09
CA ASN A 71 5.23 1.03 -18.63
C ASN A 71 5.96 -0.30 -18.96
N PRO A 72 6.90 -0.31 -19.93
CA PRO A 72 7.67 -1.53 -20.25
C PRO A 72 8.38 -2.14 -19.03
N GLU A 73 8.91 -1.30 -18.14
CA GLU A 73 9.56 -1.73 -16.89
C GLU A 73 8.62 -2.50 -15.96
N PHE A 74 7.35 -2.06 -15.88
CA PHE A 74 6.34 -2.74 -15.09
C PHE A 74 6.10 -4.15 -15.65
N ARG A 75 5.92 -4.27 -16.97
CA ARG A 75 5.70 -5.56 -17.65
C ARG A 75 6.90 -6.48 -17.52
N ASP A 76 8.12 -5.93 -17.57
CA ASP A 76 9.36 -6.68 -17.41
C ASP A 76 9.52 -7.29 -16.01
N CYS A 77 8.87 -6.73 -14.99
CA CYS A 77 8.85 -7.22 -13.61
C CYS A 77 7.59 -8.02 -13.24
N GLU A 78 6.60 -8.09 -14.13
CA GLU A 78 5.30 -8.71 -13.89
C GLU A 78 5.27 -10.21 -14.22
N VAL A 79 4.73 -11.02 -13.30
CA VAL A 79 4.50 -12.45 -13.49
C VAL A 79 3.03 -12.74 -13.26
N VAL A 80 2.38 -13.38 -14.25
CA VAL A 80 0.93 -13.64 -14.23
C VAL A 80 0.68 -15.12 -13.96
N TYR A 81 0.02 -15.40 -12.83
CA TYR A 81 -0.38 -16.74 -12.41
C TYR A 81 -1.88 -16.92 -12.62
N GLY A 82 -2.29 -18.01 -13.27
CA GLY A 82 -3.70 -18.34 -13.41
C GLY A 82 -4.26 -19.01 -12.16
N ALA A 83 -5.53 -18.76 -11.83
CA ALA A 83 -6.21 -19.33 -10.67
C ALA A 83 -6.16 -20.87 -10.67
N ARG A 84 -6.28 -21.50 -11.84
CA ARG A 84 -6.20 -22.97 -11.99
C ARG A 84 -4.85 -23.58 -11.64
N GLU A 85 -3.81 -22.77 -11.51
CA GLU A 85 -2.44 -23.21 -11.29
C GLU A 85 -2.00 -22.96 -9.85
N ALA A 86 -2.43 -21.84 -9.26
CA ALA A 86 -1.89 -21.34 -8.01
C ALA A 86 -2.93 -21.03 -6.92
N ARG A 87 -4.22 -21.09 -7.23
CA ARG A 87 -5.28 -20.80 -6.25
C ARG A 87 -5.79 -22.10 -5.63
N GLN A 88 -5.70 -22.19 -4.31
CA GLN A 88 -6.31 -23.25 -3.51
C GLN A 88 -7.48 -22.64 -2.74
N VAL A 89 -8.70 -23.05 -3.09
CA VAL A 89 -9.93 -22.50 -2.50
C VAL A 89 -10.00 -20.96 -2.71
N SER A 90 -9.68 -20.18 -1.67
CA SER A 90 -9.70 -18.71 -1.66
C SER A 90 -8.31 -18.09 -1.40
N GLU A 91 -7.27 -18.92 -1.39
CA GLU A 91 -5.90 -18.51 -1.08
C GLU A 91 -5.00 -18.74 -2.29
N TRP A 92 -4.19 -17.73 -2.61
CA TRP A 92 -3.14 -17.87 -3.62
C TRP A 92 -1.87 -18.36 -2.95
N GLN A 93 -1.30 -19.45 -3.44
CA GLN A 93 -0.04 -20.00 -2.96
C GLN A 93 0.98 -19.97 -4.09
N ILE A 94 1.99 -19.12 -3.94
CA ILE A 94 3.02 -18.90 -4.95
C ILE A 94 4.38 -19.22 -4.36
N THR A 95 5.10 -20.14 -4.97
CA THR A 95 6.51 -20.41 -4.62
C THR A 95 7.41 -19.80 -5.68
N LEU A 96 8.17 -18.77 -5.30
CA LEU A 96 9.18 -18.20 -6.19
C LEU A 96 10.39 -19.14 -6.32
N PRO A 97 11.15 -19.05 -7.43
CA PRO A 97 12.37 -19.82 -7.60
C PRO A 97 13.36 -19.62 -6.45
N GLU A 98 14.16 -20.66 -6.15
CA GLU A 98 15.22 -20.65 -5.14
C GLU A 98 16.39 -19.73 -5.53
N ARG A 99 16.13 -18.42 -5.48
CA ARG A 99 17.07 -17.33 -5.77
C ARG A 99 16.81 -16.20 -4.79
N CYS A 100 17.87 -15.56 -4.31
CA CYS A 100 17.73 -14.41 -3.43
C CYS A 100 16.96 -13.29 -4.14
N TRP A 101 15.90 -12.82 -3.51
CA TRP A 101 14.98 -11.82 -4.07
C TRP A 101 15.63 -10.48 -4.46
N ARG A 102 16.80 -10.17 -3.90
CA ARG A 102 17.52 -8.92 -4.15
C ARG A 102 18.71 -9.09 -5.09
N CYS A 103 19.60 -10.04 -4.81
CA CYS A 103 20.89 -10.18 -5.51
C CYS A 103 21.01 -11.39 -6.44
N ASP A 104 19.97 -12.24 -6.58
CA ASP A 104 19.97 -13.43 -7.45
C ASP A 104 20.95 -14.56 -7.04
N ALA A 105 21.56 -14.47 -5.85
CA ALA A 105 22.37 -15.55 -5.30
C ALA A 105 21.55 -16.84 -5.15
N SER A 106 22.14 -17.99 -5.44
CA SER A 106 21.54 -19.33 -5.24
C SER A 106 21.92 -20.00 -3.92
N ASP A 107 22.88 -19.43 -3.21
CA ASP A 107 23.55 -20.13 -2.12
C ASP A 107 23.10 -19.54 -0.78
N ARG A 108 23.06 -20.38 0.27
CA ARG A 108 22.67 -19.99 1.65
C ARG A 108 21.34 -19.24 1.70
N LEU A 109 20.35 -19.82 1.03
CA LEU A 109 19.01 -19.25 0.96
C LEU A 109 18.20 -19.61 2.21
N VAL A 110 17.54 -18.62 2.77
CA VAL A 110 16.56 -18.74 3.84
C VAL A 110 15.17 -18.54 3.24
N HIS A 111 14.30 -19.52 3.49
CA HIS A 111 12.91 -19.46 3.07
C HIS A 111 12.12 -18.46 3.93
N ARG A 112 11.25 -17.68 3.28
CA ARG A 112 10.36 -16.73 3.93
C ARG A 112 8.98 -16.77 3.29
N GLU A 113 7.96 -16.72 4.11
CA GLU A 113 6.59 -16.67 3.66
C GLU A 113 6.05 -15.26 3.86
N LEU A 114 5.59 -14.64 2.77
CA LEU A 114 4.89 -13.37 2.82
C LEU A 114 3.41 -13.60 2.67
N ARG A 115 2.65 -13.16 3.67
CA ARG A 115 1.19 -13.16 3.63
C ARG A 115 0.70 -11.75 3.39
N ARG A 116 -0.16 -11.57 2.39
CA ARG A 116 -0.81 -10.29 2.10
C ARG A 116 -2.27 -10.49 1.75
N THR A 117 -3.11 -9.63 2.31
CA THR A 117 -4.51 -9.53 1.90
C THR A 117 -4.61 -8.51 0.78
N VAL A 118 -5.01 -8.96 -0.40
CA VAL A 118 -5.27 -8.10 -1.56
C VAL A 118 -6.74 -8.15 -1.90
N ARG A 119 -7.25 -7.10 -2.52
CA ARG A 119 -8.64 -7.08 -2.95
C ARG A 119 -8.74 -7.53 -4.40
N SER A 120 -9.51 -8.58 -4.63
CA SER A 120 -9.88 -9.02 -5.97
C SER A 120 -11.12 -8.26 -6.43
N PHE A 121 -11.22 -8.03 -7.74
CA PHE A 121 -12.32 -7.30 -8.36
C PHE A 121 -12.95 -8.15 -9.46
N GLU A 122 -14.28 -8.27 -9.43
CA GLU A 122 -15.04 -8.91 -10.49
C GLU A 122 -15.29 -7.90 -11.62
N TYR A 123 -14.74 -8.17 -12.81
CA TYR A 123 -15.00 -7.39 -14.04
C TYR A 123 -14.85 -5.86 -13.87
N PRO A 124 -13.69 -5.37 -13.38
CA PRO A 124 -13.50 -3.94 -13.08
C PRO A 124 -13.77 -3.06 -14.31
N LEU A 125 -13.36 -3.51 -15.50
CA LEU A 125 -13.57 -2.78 -16.77
C LEU A 125 -15.05 -2.58 -17.12
N HIS A 126 -15.91 -3.55 -16.81
CA HIS A 126 -17.34 -3.41 -17.06
C HIS A 126 -17.96 -2.36 -16.14
N ILE A 127 -17.51 -2.30 -14.88
CA ILE A 127 -17.98 -1.31 -13.91
C ILE A 127 -17.52 0.10 -14.32
N PHE A 128 -16.26 0.26 -14.73
CA PHE A 128 -15.77 1.53 -15.25
C PHE A 128 -16.46 1.94 -16.54
N GLY A 129 -16.66 1.02 -17.48
CA GLY A 129 -17.35 1.30 -18.74
C GLY A 129 -18.79 1.76 -18.52
N ALA A 130 -19.54 1.08 -17.64
CA ALA A 130 -20.89 1.47 -17.27
C ALA A 130 -20.92 2.83 -16.56
N GLY A 131 -20.02 3.05 -15.59
CA GLY A 131 -19.91 4.32 -14.88
C GLY A 131 -19.54 5.50 -15.79
N ALA A 132 -18.59 5.30 -16.71
CA ALA A 132 -18.20 6.29 -17.70
C ALA A 132 -19.34 6.59 -18.69
N GLY A 133 -20.04 5.56 -19.18
CA GLY A 133 -21.20 5.73 -20.03
C GLY A 133 -22.32 6.54 -19.35
N ALA A 134 -22.63 6.22 -18.09
CA ALA A 134 -23.58 6.98 -17.29
C ALA A 134 -23.13 8.44 -17.08
N ALA A 135 -21.84 8.66 -16.79
CA ALA A 135 -21.29 10.00 -16.61
C ALA A 135 -21.38 10.84 -17.90
N VAL A 136 -21.11 10.26 -19.07
CA VAL A 136 -21.25 10.94 -20.36
C VAL A 136 -22.70 11.30 -20.64
N LEU A 137 -23.64 10.37 -20.43
CA LEU A 137 -25.07 10.64 -20.62
C LEU A 137 -25.57 11.75 -19.67
N LEU A 138 -25.12 11.75 -18.42
CA LEU A 138 -25.45 12.78 -17.45
C LEU A 138 -24.84 14.13 -17.81
N LEU A 139 -23.61 14.15 -18.30
CA LEU A 139 -22.98 15.37 -18.81
C LEU A 139 -23.79 15.94 -19.98
N LEU A 140 -24.14 15.11 -20.96
CA LEU A 140 -24.98 15.53 -22.10
C LEU A 140 -26.34 16.05 -21.65
N PHE A 141 -26.98 15.40 -20.69
CA PHE A 141 -28.25 15.85 -20.11
C PHE A 141 -28.10 17.17 -19.35
N ALA A 142 -27.01 17.34 -18.59
CA ALA A 142 -26.83 18.52 -17.77
C ALA A 142 -26.51 19.78 -18.60
N LEU A 143 -25.89 19.62 -19.77
CA LEU A 143 -25.75 20.69 -20.77
C LEU A 143 -27.11 21.27 -21.21
N TRP A 144 -28.21 20.51 -21.06
CA TRP A 144 -29.56 20.96 -21.39
C TRP A 144 -30.31 21.64 -20.24
N VAL A 145 -30.02 21.28 -18.98
CA VAL A 145 -30.87 21.64 -17.82
C VAL A 145 -30.28 22.78 -16.99
N SER A 146 -29.06 22.61 -16.46
CA SER A 146 -28.35 23.64 -15.67
C SER A 146 -26.98 23.14 -15.19
N SER A 147 -25.99 24.03 -15.06
CA SER A 147 -24.62 23.67 -14.69
C SER A 147 -24.47 23.11 -13.26
N TRP A 148 -25.22 23.62 -12.27
CA TRP A 148 -25.13 23.17 -10.87
C TRP A 148 -25.66 21.74 -10.67
N PHE A 149 -26.66 21.33 -11.44
CA PHE A 149 -27.19 19.95 -11.42
C PHE A 149 -26.13 18.95 -11.92
N THR A 150 -25.29 19.35 -12.86
CA THR A 150 -24.16 18.54 -13.38
C THR A 150 -23.22 18.10 -12.27
N ALA A 151 -22.83 19.03 -11.38
CA ALA A 151 -21.85 18.74 -10.32
C ALA A 151 -22.40 17.71 -9.32
N GLY A 152 -23.67 17.86 -8.92
CA GLY A 152 -24.34 16.91 -8.04
C GLY A 152 -24.46 15.52 -8.66
N MET A 153 -24.89 15.44 -9.92
CA MET A 153 -25.04 14.17 -10.63
C MET A 153 -23.69 13.50 -10.92
N ALA A 154 -22.65 14.27 -11.23
CA ALA A 154 -21.30 13.74 -11.42
C ALA A 154 -20.76 13.12 -10.13
N LEU A 155 -20.93 13.79 -8.98
CA LEU A 155 -20.53 13.27 -7.69
C LEU A 155 -21.34 12.01 -7.32
N ALA A 156 -22.65 12.01 -7.54
CA ALA A 156 -23.50 10.84 -7.30
C ALA A 156 -23.08 9.64 -8.17
N THR A 157 -22.73 9.87 -9.43
CA THR A 157 -22.26 8.82 -10.35
C THR A 157 -20.90 8.28 -9.93
N ALA A 158 -19.98 9.16 -9.53
CA ALA A 158 -18.69 8.75 -9.00
C ALA A 158 -18.85 7.91 -7.73
N ALA A 159 -19.70 8.33 -6.80
CA ALA A 159 -20.00 7.60 -5.57
C ALA A 159 -20.67 6.24 -5.85
N ALA A 160 -21.63 6.19 -6.78
CA ALA A 160 -22.29 4.94 -7.18
C ALA A 160 -21.31 3.97 -7.85
N THR A 161 -20.42 4.47 -8.72
CA THR A 161 -19.39 3.64 -9.38
C THR A 161 -18.37 3.11 -8.36
N ALA A 162 -17.91 3.96 -7.45
CA ALA A 162 -17.01 3.56 -6.37
C ALA A 162 -17.67 2.53 -5.43
N GLY A 163 -18.95 2.73 -5.09
CA GLY A 163 -19.73 1.79 -4.28
C GLY A 163 -19.93 0.44 -4.98
N ALA A 164 -20.21 0.44 -6.29
CA ALA A 164 -20.33 -0.77 -7.08
C ALA A 164 -19.00 -1.54 -7.14
N LEU A 165 -17.87 -0.86 -7.37
CA LEU A 165 -16.53 -1.45 -7.32
C LEU A 165 -16.25 -2.06 -5.94
N TRP A 166 -16.62 -1.36 -4.87
CA TRP A 166 -16.44 -1.86 -3.51
C TRP A 166 -17.27 -3.12 -3.24
N LEU A 167 -18.54 -3.13 -3.63
CA LEU A 167 -19.46 -4.26 -3.42
C LEU A 167 -19.06 -5.49 -4.24
N LYS A 168 -18.52 -5.29 -5.45
CA LYS A 168 -18.01 -6.33 -6.35
C LYS A 168 -16.56 -6.75 -6.05
N SER A 169 -16.02 -6.32 -4.91
CA SER A 169 -14.66 -6.65 -4.50
C SER A 169 -14.66 -7.47 -3.21
N TRP A 170 -13.79 -8.47 -3.15
CA TRP A 170 -13.60 -9.30 -1.95
C TRP A 170 -12.11 -9.38 -1.58
N PRO A 171 -11.78 -9.49 -0.30
CA PRO A 171 -10.40 -9.73 0.13
C PRO A 171 -10.00 -11.17 -0.20
N GLU A 172 -8.78 -11.34 -0.69
CA GLU A 172 -8.12 -12.62 -0.92
C GLU A 172 -6.76 -12.64 -0.24
N GLU A 173 -6.39 -13.78 0.32
CA GLU A 173 -5.08 -13.97 0.93
C GLU A 173 -4.10 -14.48 -0.13
N VAL A 174 -2.95 -13.82 -0.23
CA VAL A 174 -1.85 -14.18 -1.12
C VAL A 174 -0.65 -14.54 -0.26
N ARG A 175 -0.24 -15.80 -0.36
CA ARG A 175 0.95 -16.35 0.27
C ARG A 175 2.05 -16.52 -0.77
N VAL A 176 3.14 -15.82 -0.58
CA VAL A 176 4.31 -15.87 -1.47
C VAL A 176 5.50 -16.40 -0.70
N ALA A 177 5.97 -17.58 -1.06
CA ALA A 177 7.25 -18.10 -0.60
C ALA A 177 8.39 -17.45 -1.40
N VAL A 178 9.25 -16.74 -0.70
CA VAL A 178 10.39 -15.96 -1.22
C VAL A 178 11.67 -16.40 -0.53
N TRP A 179 12.78 -16.35 -1.24
CA TRP A 179 14.09 -16.75 -0.72
C TRP A 179 15.00 -15.53 -0.54
N SER A 180 15.71 -15.46 0.58
CA SER A 180 16.69 -14.41 0.89
C SER A 180 18.03 -15.02 1.28
N CYS A 181 19.15 -14.47 0.82
CA CYS A 181 20.46 -14.86 1.35
C CYS A 181 20.69 -14.24 2.74
N ASP A 182 21.72 -14.71 3.44
CA ASP A 182 22.08 -14.24 4.80
C ASP A 182 22.27 -12.72 4.90
N GLU A 183 22.74 -12.06 3.83
CA GLU A 183 22.96 -10.60 3.79
C GLU A 183 21.67 -9.80 3.68
N HIS A 184 20.64 -10.36 3.02
CA HIS A 184 19.37 -9.68 2.73
C HIS A 184 18.21 -10.23 3.55
N LYS A 185 18.48 -11.11 4.53
CA LYS A 185 17.45 -11.62 5.40
C LYS A 185 16.85 -10.48 6.23
N ASP A 186 17.60 -9.51 6.72
CA ASP A 186 16.97 -8.52 7.63
C ASP A 186 16.09 -7.48 6.90
N GLU A 187 16.02 -7.53 5.56
CA GLU A 187 15.22 -6.63 4.75
C GLU A 187 13.89 -7.28 4.30
N PRO A 188 12.75 -6.58 4.45
CA PRO A 188 11.46 -7.09 4.01
C PRO A 188 11.36 -7.04 2.47
N PRO A 189 11.02 -8.16 1.80
CA PRO A 189 10.92 -8.15 0.35
C PRO A 189 9.68 -7.36 -0.11
N THR A 190 9.88 -6.51 -1.12
CA THR A 190 8.86 -5.64 -1.71
C THR A 190 8.12 -6.32 -2.86
N VAL A 191 7.54 -7.49 -2.60
CA VAL A 191 6.71 -8.19 -3.58
C VAL A 191 5.33 -7.56 -3.58
N GLU A 192 4.84 -7.07 -4.71
CA GLU A 192 3.52 -6.45 -4.82
C GLU A 192 2.56 -7.36 -5.60
N ALA A 193 1.30 -7.37 -5.21
CA ALA A 193 0.31 -8.28 -5.76
C ALA A 193 -0.96 -7.52 -6.16
N VAL A 194 -1.51 -7.89 -7.31
CA VAL A 194 -2.80 -7.43 -7.83
C VAL A 194 -3.54 -8.66 -8.32
N VAL A 195 -4.82 -8.80 -7.95
CA VAL A 195 -5.67 -9.88 -8.47
C VAL A 195 -6.69 -9.28 -9.41
N ASP A 196 -6.83 -9.89 -10.58
CA ASP A 196 -7.86 -9.59 -11.57
C ASP A 196 -8.62 -10.87 -11.91
N ASP A 197 -9.84 -11.01 -11.39
CA ASP A 197 -10.75 -12.16 -11.58
C ASP A 197 -10.10 -13.55 -11.40
N ALA A 198 -9.53 -14.10 -12.47
CA ALA A 198 -8.91 -15.40 -12.54
C ALA A 198 -7.37 -15.37 -12.58
N GLU A 199 -6.74 -14.20 -12.49
CA GLU A 199 -5.29 -14.03 -12.62
C GLU A 199 -4.70 -13.25 -11.43
N LEU A 200 -3.56 -13.72 -10.92
CA LEU A 200 -2.74 -13.01 -9.96
C LEU A 200 -1.52 -12.42 -10.68
N HIS A 201 -1.44 -11.10 -10.66
CA HIS A 201 -0.32 -10.32 -11.18
C HIS A 201 0.64 -10.03 -10.03
N LEU A 202 1.79 -10.71 -10.05
CA LEU A 202 2.84 -10.55 -9.07
C LEU A 202 3.95 -9.65 -9.65
N LEU A 203 4.20 -8.52 -9.00
CA LEU A 203 5.24 -7.58 -9.38
C LEU A 203 6.46 -7.82 -8.49
N LEU A 204 7.54 -8.25 -9.13
CA LEU A 204 8.79 -8.55 -8.44
C LEU A 204 9.74 -7.35 -8.48
N PRO A 205 10.58 -7.17 -7.46
CA PRO A 205 11.47 -6.01 -7.38
C PRO A 205 12.58 -5.99 -8.45
N ASN A 206 12.87 -7.15 -9.06
CA ASN A 206 13.94 -7.28 -10.05
C ASN A 206 13.48 -8.10 -11.26
N ARG A 207 13.79 -7.59 -12.46
CA ARG A 207 13.52 -8.22 -13.75
C ARG A 207 14.07 -9.65 -13.86
N ARG A 208 15.26 -9.92 -13.29
CA ARG A 208 15.87 -11.26 -13.38
C ARG A 208 15.03 -12.32 -12.68
N ILE A 209 14.52 -12.01 -11.48
CA ILE A 209 13.67 -12.93 -10.72
C ILE A 209 12.32 -13.10 -11.40
N ALA A 210 11.75 -12.02 -11.95
CA ALA A 210 10.55 -12.12 -12.77
C ALA A 210 10.75 -13.06 -13.96
N GLN A 211 11.92 -13.00 -14.60
CA GLN A 211 12.27 -13.92 -15.67
C GLN A 211 12.37 -15.38 -15.19
N TYR A 212 13.11 -15.67 -14.11
CA TYR A 212 13.18 -17.03 -13.56
C TYR A 212 11.80 -17.56 -13.13
N ALA A 213 10.96 -16.73 -12.53
CA ALA A 213 9.61 -17.11 -12.13
C ALA A 213 8.72 -17.44 -13.35
N ARG A 214 8.81 -16.63 -14.42
CA ARG A 214 8.13 -16.94 -15.69
C ARG A 214 8.63 -18.24 -16.32
N ASP A 215 9.93 -18.48 -16.29
CA ASP A 215 10.51 -19.69 -16.88
C ASP A 215 10.13 -20.93 -16.07
N ALA A 216 10.13 -20.86 -14.73
CA ALA A 216 9.61 -21.90 -13.86
C ALA A 216 8.11 -22.17 -14.11
N LEU A 217 7.31 -21.11 -14.31
CA LEU A 217 5.88 -21.23 -14.62
C LEU A 217 5.62 -21.84 -16.00
N LYS A 218 6.43 -21.50 -17.01
CA LYS A 218 6.38 -22.15 -18.33
C LYS A 218 6.74 -23.62 -18.23
N GLN A 219 7.77 -23.95 -17.44
CA GLN A 219 8.18 -25.32 -17.22
C GLN A 219 7.08 -26.13 -16.52
N SER A 220 6.47 -25.60 -15.45
CA SER A 220 5.38 -26.28 -14.74
C SER A 220 4.16 -26.53 -15.64
N ARG A 221 3.79 -25.55 -16.47
CA ARG A 221 2.72 -25.69 -17.48
C ARG A 221 3.03 -26.78 -18.51
N THR A 222 4.28 -26.84 -18.97
CA THR A 222 4.72 -27.84 -19.94
C THR A 222 4.67 -29.25 -19.35
N SER A 223 5.19 -29.41 -18.12
CA SER A 223 5.14 -30.69 -17.40
C SER A 223 3.70 -31.15 -17.13
N ARG A 224 2.78 -30.23 -16.80
CA ARG A 224 1.36 -30.55 -16.58
C ARG A 224 0.68 -31.02 -17.87
N ARG A 225 0.96 -30.36 -19.00
CA ARG A 225 0.42 -30.77 -20.31
C ARG A 225 0.92 -32.14 -20.76
N ALA A 226 2.19 -32.45 -20.52
CA ALA A 226 2.74 -33.78 -20.81
C ALA A 226 1.99 -34.86 -20.03
N TYR A 227 1.79 -34.65 -18.72
CA TYR A 227 1.03 -35.57 -17.87
C TYR A 227 -0.42 -35.77 -18.35
N ASP A 228 -1.10 -34.71 -18.78
CA ASP A 228 -2.48 -34.80 -19.25
C ASP A 228 -2.60 -35.48 -20.62
N THR A 229 -1.54 -35.47 -21.44
CA THR A 229 -1.51 -36.12 -22.76
C THR A 229 -1.25 -37.63 -22.66
N ASP A 230 -0.48 -38.07 -21.68
CA ASP A 230 -0.16 -39.49 -21.45
C ASP A 230 -1.30 -40.24 -20.73
N ALA A 231 -2.38 -39.56 -20.35
CA ALA A 231 -3.55 -40.21 -19.79
C ALA A 231 -4.22 -41.11 -20.85
N PRO A 232 -4.37 -42.43 -20.58
CA PRO A 232 -4.86 -43.37 -21.58
C PRO A 232 -6.28 -42.98 -22.05
N PRO A 233 -6.53 -42.92 -23.37
CA PRO A 233 -7.82 -42.54 -23.94
C PRO A 233 -8.84 -43.62 -23.59
N GLY A 234 -9.64 -43.37 -22.56
CA GLY A 234 -10.62 -44.32 -22.05
C GLY A 234 -10.59 -44.53 -20.53
N ALA A 235 -9.63 -43.93 -19.81
CA ALA A 235 -9.84 -43.72 -18.39
C ALA A 235 -11.12 -42.86 -18.25
N PRO A 236 -12.21 -43.37 -17.64
CA PRO A 236 -13.39 -42.55 -17.43
C PRO A 236 -12.92 -41.28 -16.72
N ALA A 237 -13.52 -40.14 -17.06
CA ALA A 237 -13.37 -38.89 -16.34
C ALA A 237 -13.93 -39.08 -14.92
N SER A 238 -13.27 -39.92 -14.14
CA SER A 238 -13.50 -40.19 -12.74
C SER A 238 -13.08 -38.90 -12.10
N SER A 239 -14.07 -38.03 -11.91
CA SER A 239 -14.15 -36.96 -10.92
C SER A 239 -12.82 -36.80 -10.23
N ARG A 240 -11.89 -36.11 -10.91
CA ARG A 240 -10.56 -35.84 -10.38
C ARG A 240 -10.76 -34.74 -9.36
N SER A 241 -11.36 -35.11 -8.23
CA SER A 241 -11.16 -34.42 -6.97
C SER A 241 -9.65 -34.40 -6.80
N VAL A 242 -9.09 -33.20 -7.01
CA VAL A 242 -7.77 -32.83 -6.47
C VAL A 242 -7.68 -33.50 -5.10
N PRO A 243 -6.62 -34.27 -4.79
CA PRO A 243 -6.45 -34.78 -3.45
C PRO A 243 -6.31 -33.54 -2.57
N LEU A 244 -7.43 -33.14 -1.97
CA LEU A 244 -7.47 -32.27 -0.83
C LEU A 244 -6.56 -32.98 0.16
N ALA A 245 -5.41 -32.39 0.45
CA ALA A 245 -4.59 -32.80 1.57
C ALA A 245 -5.42 -32.50 2.83
N ASP A 246 -6.41 -33.35 3.09
CA ASP A 246 -7.15 -33.41 4.32
C ASP A 246 -6.30 -34.21 5.30
N GLU A 247 -5.18 -33.60 5.70
CA GLU A 247 -4.64 -33.83 7.04
C GLU A 247 -5.27 -32.78 7.96
N THR A 248 -6.60 -32.88 8.14
CA THR A 248 -7.22 -32.40 9.38
C THR A 248 -6.92 -33.47 10.43
N PRO A 249 -6.04 -33.22 11.41
CA PRO A 249 -5.87 -34.15 12.52
C PRO A 249 -7.20 -34.22 13.26
N SER A 250 -7.78 -35.42 13.27
CA SER A 250 -8.97 -35.73 14.04
C SER A 250 -8.73 -35.33 15.49
N ARG A 251 -9.37 -34.25 15.94
CA ARG A 251 -9.36 -33.79 17.33
C ARG A 251 -10.01 -34.88 18.19
N PRO A 252 -9.27 -35.58 19.08
CA PRO A 252 -9.92 -36.46 20.05
C PRO A 252 -10.59 -35.58 21.12
N SER A 253 -11.91 -35.62 21.16
CA SER A 253 -12.67 -35.26 22.36
C SER A 253 -12.34 -36.28 23.45
N SER A 254 -11.50 -35.92 24.43
CA SER A 254 -11.53 -36.49 25.78
C SER A 254 -10.48 -35.84 26.68
N THR A 255 -10.98 -35.13 27.70
CA THR A 255 -10.67 -35.33 29.12
C THR A 255 -9.22 -35.23 29.61
N ASP A 256 -9.04 -34.28 30.53
CA ASP A 256 -7.94 -34.07 31.48
C ASP A 256 -7.09 -35.31 31.84
N VAL A 257 -5.77 -35.27 31.59
CA VAL A 257 -4.72 -35.85 32.45
C VAL A 257 -3.38 -35.12 32.20
N PRO A 258 -2.65 -34.66 33.23
CA PRO A 258 -1.27 -34.20 33.11
C PRO A 258 -0.31 -35.37 33.34
N GLY A 259 0.57 -35.65 32.38
CA GLY A 259 1.58 -36.70 32.55
C GLY A 259 2.41 -36.95 31.31
N SER A 260 3.71 -36.74 31.46
CA SER A 260 4.78 -37.06 30.53
C SER A 260 4.66 -38.45 29.89
N GLU A 261 4.99 -38.57 28.60
CA GLU A 261 6.08 -39.45 28.15
C GLU A 261 6.38 -39.29 26.65
N ARG A 262 7.66 -39.53 26.33
CA ARG A 262 8.30 -39.39 25.02
C ARG A 262 7.61 -40.26 23.98
N TYR A 263 7.21 -39.66 22.85
CA TYR A 263 6.94 -40.41 21.63
C TYR A 263 8.10 -40.22 20.64
N VAL A 264 8.89 -41.28 20.51
CA VAL A 264 9.92 -41.45 19.49
C VAL A 264 9.20 -41.81 18.18
N SER A 265 9.25 -40.92 17.20
CA SER A 265 8.76 -41.20 15.84
C SER A 265 9.85 -41.93 15.03
N PRO A 266 9.55 -43.06 14.36
CA PRO A 266 10.48 -43.70 13.45
C PRO A 266 10.16 -43.26 12.02
N HIS A 267 10.99 -42.40 11.41
CA HIS A 267 11.29 -42.47 9.98
C HIS A 267 12.49 -41.56 9.65
N GLY A 268 13.54 -42.20 9.13
CA GLY A 268 14.81 -41.60 8.80
C GLY A 268 14.73 -40.70 7.57
N GLY A 269 15.04 -39.43 7.78
CA GLY A 269 15.40 -38.47 6.75
C GLY A 269 16.36 -37.47 7.39
N ARG A 270 17.62 -37.48 6.94
CA ARG A 270 18.72 -36.69 7.50
C ARG A 270 18.45 -35.18 7.32
N ARG A 271 17.76 -34.57 8.29
CA ARG A 271 17.60 -33.11 8.41
C ARG A 271 18.68 -32.56 9.34
N THR A 272 19.49 -31.65 8.82
CA THR A 272 20.26 -30.71 9.65
C THR A 272 19.27 -29.88 10.45
N ALA A 273 19.45 -29.86 11.78
CA ALA A 273 18.61 -29.13 12.71
C ALA A 273 18.56 -27.64 12.33
N VAL A 274 17.39 -27.16 11.93
CA VAL A 274 17.06 -25.74 11.83
C VAL A 274 16.59 -25.31 13.23
N PRO A 275 17.16 -24.26 13.83
CA PRO A 275 16.64 -23.74 15.10
C PRO A 275 15.24 -23.19 14.90
N ASP A 276 14.29 -23.61 15.75
CA ASP A 276 12.97 -22.99 15.86
C ASP A 276 13.13 -21.51 16.23
N LEU A 277 12.84 -20.63 15.27
CA LEU A 277 12.67 -19.21 15.52
C LEU A 277 11.18 -18.96 15.81
N PRO A 278 10.85 -18.16 16.84
CA PRO A 278 9.47 -17.84 17.15
C PRO A 278 8.81 -17.08 15.98
N PRO A 279 7.49 -17.24 15.79
CA PRO A 279 6.75 -16.50 14.79
C PRO A 279 6.90 -14.99 15.04
N ILE A 280 7.32 -14.27 14.01
CA ILE A 280 7.35 -12.80 14.02
C ILE A 280 5.93 -12.33 13.74
N GLU A 281 5.19 -12.02 14.80
CA GLU A 281 3.96 -11.24 14.70
C GLU A 281 4.33 -9.84 14.18
N ILE A 282 3.82 -9.49 13.01
CA ILE A 282 3.84 -8.11 12.53
C ILE A 282 2.72 -7.41 13.29
N ASP A 283 3.09 -6.63 14.30
CA ASP A 283 2.20 -5.80 15.11
C ASP A 283 1.56 -4.73 14.21
N ASP A 284 0.34 -5.01 13.74
CA ASP A 284 -0.54 -4.02 13.11
C ASP A 284 -0.94 -3.02 14.21
N GLY A 285 -0.09 -1.99 14.39
CA GLY A 285 -0.23 -1.01 15.46
C GLY A 285 -1.65 -0.42 15.57
N PRO A 286 -2.06 -0.02 16.78
CA PRO A 286 -3.45 0.30 17.09
C PRO A 286 -3.97 1.45 16.22
N LEU A 287 -5.09 1.18 15.54
CA LEU A 287 -6.00 2.19 14.98
C LEU A 287 -6.42 3.12 16.11
N LEU A 288 -5.69 4.23 16.27
CA LEU A 288 -6.07 5.31 17.17
C LEU A 288 -7.43 5.85 16.72
N ALA A 289 -8.43 5.67 17.57
CA ALA A 289 -9.74 6.26 17.46
C ALA A 289 -9.60 7.79 17.31
N ASP A 290 -10.28 8.34 16.30
CA ASP A 290 -10.40 9.78 16.09
C ASP A 290 -11.08 10.42 17.32
N GLU A 291 -10.30 11.16 18.12
CA GLU A 291 -10.86 12.15 19.02
C GLU A 291 -11.41 13.32 18.18
N SER A 292 -12.73 13.27 17.96
CA SER A 292 -13.54 14.32 17.35
C SER A 292 -13.59 15.55 18.29
N SER A 293 -12.57 16.42 18.20
CA SER A 293 -12.59 17.73 18.86
C SER A 293 -13.63 18.63 18.21
N SER A 294 -14.74 18.82 18.93
CA SER A 294 -15.85 19.69 18.56
C SER A 294 -15.61 21.08 19.17
N ASP A 295 -14.81 21.92 18.51
CA ASP A 295 -14.73 23.35 18.83
C ASP A 295 -15.62 24.13 17.85
N THR A 296 -16.89 24.28 18.21
CA THR A 296 -17.81 25.23 17.59
C THR A 296 -17.91 26.44 18.50
N ALA A 297 -17.19 27.50 18.18
CA ALA A 297 -17.40 28.82 18.78
C ALA A 297 -18.68 29.45 18.19
N PRO A 298 -19.61 29.98 19.01
CA PRO A 298 -20.76 30.71 18.50
C PRO A 298 -20.41 32.17 18.22
N ALA A 299 -20.77 32.62 17.01
CA ALA A 299 -20.73 34.02 16.62
C ALA A 299 -22.07 34.72 16.97
N THR A 300 -21.96 35.68 17.88
CA THR A 300 -22.66 36.98 18.02
C THR A 300 -23.85 37.35 17.13
N SER A 301 -24.92 37.84 17.79
CA SER A 301 -25.79 38.97 17.38
C SER A 301 -26.39 39.58 18.68
N ALA A 302 -25.93 40.74 19.16
CA ALA A 302 -26.45 42.10 18.90
C ALA A 302 -27.86 42.38 19.48
N ASP A 303 -27.89 43.13 20.59
CA ASP A 303 -28.84 44.23 20.94
C ASP A 303 -28.52 44.68 22.38
N GLU A 304 -27.95 45.87 22.59
CA GLU A 304 -28.63 47.17 22.82
C GLU A 304 -28.99 47.41 24.31
N GLN A 305 -28.26 48.34 24.94
CA GLN A 305 -28.70 49.38 25.91
C GLN A 305 -27.66 49.69 27.01
N THR A 306 -27.13 50.91 26.91
CA THR A 306 -26.51 51.76 27.96
C THR A 306 -27.65 52.29 28.88
N PRO A 307 -27.50 52.60 30.21
CA PRO A 307 -26.51 53.57 30.69
C PRO A 307 -25.95 53.49 32.12
N ALA A 308 -24.86 54.26 32.28
CA ALA A 308 -24.42 55.06 33.43
C ALA A 308 -24.28 54.44 34.84
N SER A 309 -23.05 54.47 35.38
CA SER A 309 -22.75 55.08 36.69
C SER A 309 -21.24 55.25 36.90
N GLU A 310 -20.90 56.35 37.57
CA GLU A 310 -19.61 56.97 37.86
C GLU A 310 -18.61 56.16 38.72
N PRO A 311 -17.36 56.65 38.86
CA PRO A 311 -16.21 55.91 39.42
C PRO A 311 -16.04 56.14 40.93
N PRO A 312 -15.02 55.50 41.54
CA PRO A 312 -14.16 56.30 42.38
C PRO A 312 -12.66 56.06 42.17
N GLN A 313 -11.95 57.11 42.60
CA GLN A 313 -10.52 57.34 42.63
C GLN A 313 -9.78 56.49 43.67
N GLY A 314 -8.47 56.40 43.47
CA GLY A 314 -7.42 56.00 44.42
C GLY A 314 -6.16 55.71 43.61
N GLU A 315 -5.15 56.58 43.50
CA GLU A 315 -4.28 57.12 44.56
C GLU A 315 -3.70 55.96 45.38
N SER A 316 -2.39 55.72 45.50
CA SER A 316 -1.14 56.40 45.17
C SER A 316 0.00 55.38 45.39
N ASP A 317 1.24 55.79 45.06
CA ASP A 317 2.49 55.31 45.66
C ASP A 317 2.96 53.89 45.28
N ALA A 318 4.25 53.60 45.09
CA ALA A 318 5.48 54.39 45.11
C ALA A 318 6.57 53.59 44.36
N ALA A 319 7.67 54.28 44.08
CA ALA A 319 9.07 53.83 44.06
C ALA A 319 9.35 52.32 44.25
N ASP A 320 10.35 51.71 43.62
CA ASP A 320 11.72 52.21 43.70
C ASP A 320 12.68 51.41 42.80
N ALA A 321 13.70 52.14 42.35
CA ALA A 321 15.08 51.78 42.14
C ALA A 321 15.52 50.36 41.68
N SER A 322 16.10 50.37 40.47
CA SER A 322 17.56 50.39 40.26
C SER A 322 18.42 49.13 40.45
N ARG A 323 19.36 49.00 39.49
CA ARG A 323 20.70 48.36 39.56
C ARG A 323 20.73 46.82 39.52
N ARG A 324 21.69 46.18 38.85
CA ARG A 324 22.87 46.60 38.08
C ARG A 324 23.29 45.43 37.21
N SER A 325 23.77 45.77 36.02
CA SER A 325 24.76 45.03 35.26
C SER A 325 26.06 44.80 36.05
N THR A 326 26.57 43.56 36.03
CA THR A 326 27.94 43.12 35.66
C THR A 326 28.01 41.61 35.79
#